data_AF-A0A7W0VNX0-F1
#
_entry.id   AF-A0A7W0VNX0-F1
#
_cell.length_a   1.000
_cell.length_b   1.000
_cell.length_c   1.000
_cell.angle_alpha   90.00
_cell.angle_beta   90.00
_cell.angle_gamma   90.00
#
_symmetry.space_group_name_H-M   'P 1'
#
loop_
_entity.id
_entity.type
_entity.pdbx_description
1 polymer ?
#
loop_
_entity_poly.entity_id
_entity_poly.type
_entity_poly.pdbx_seq_one_letter_code
_entity_poly.pdbx_strand_id
1 'polypeptide(L)'
;MWWLPLLALPVTGGVADDADPAVVAIVRADTGAAFCTATVISERVVLTAAHCGVQNDPSAVRVRFGAQAPGVTIEILDAVSHPSFDNTESHDLALVLLAEPAPSAAVALLSAAPPAMVRIVGFGDTAGGAMDAGRKREGTAMVTSTTPLSIVLGPSPALPCNGDSGGPVFAPAGELAAVISRGDPACATYGKATRVDVHVTDFIAPYLAATAPGSAQLGDACRYDAQCTTGSCIEAADEPLIHYCSKSCTRDSDCDDAMICERDACRYREPTPGAIGSTCTRDRECARGECIDSGTCSIRCVSGRDDCPADYACEHLGGIEFFCTPEPSGGCCDSGAGGGRGALVLAAALYLTTGRRRSSRCT
;
A
#
# COMPACT_ATOMS: atom_id res chain seq x y z
N MET A 1 54.88 -3.76 -20.18
CA MET A 1 54.98 -2.66 -19.21
C MET A 1 53.69 -2.66 -18.43
N TRP A 2 53.74 -2.89 -17.11
CA TRP A 2 52.55 -3.15 -16.30
C TRP A 2 51.84 -1.84 -15.95
N TRP A 3 50.54 -1.73 -16.27
CA TRP A 3 49.68 -0.64 -15.81
C TRP A 3 48.74 -1.19 -14.74
N LEU A 4 49.16 -1.06 -13.49
CA LEU A 4 48.28 -1.09 -12.32
C LEU A 4 47.79 0.34 -12.05
N PRO A 5 46.50 0.61 -12.25
CA PRO A 5 45.81 1.55 -11.38
C PRO A 5 44.47 0.99 -10.93
N LEU A 6 44.31 0.75 -9.63
CA LEU A 6 43.00 0.63 -8.97
C LEU A 6 43.18 0.98 -7.49
N LEU A 7 43.14 2.29 -7.22
CA LEU A 7 43.01 2.88 -5.89
C LEU A 7 41.69 3.64 -5.87
N ALA A 8 40.65 3.01 -5.34
CA ALA A 8 39.44 3.67 -4.89
C ALA A 8 38.73 2.79 -3.86
N LEU A 9 38.52 3.39 -2.69
CA LEU A 9 37.59 3.01 -1.63
C LEU A 9 36.77 4.30 -1.35
N PRO A 10 35.47 4.28 -0.97
CA PRO A 10 34.68 3.14 -0.49
C PRO A 10 33.35 2.86 -1.28
N VAL A 11 32.47 1.87 -1.04
CA VAL A 11 32.08 0.95 0.09
C VAL A 11 33.24 0.26 0.85
N THR A 12 32.98 -0.67 1.76
CA THR A 12 33.98 -1.45 2.53
C THR A 12 35.16 -1.98 1.68
N GLY A 13 34.92 -2.17 0.38
CA GLY A 13 35.92 -2.28 -0.66
C GLY A 13 35.44 -1.79 -2.04
N GLY A 14 34.66 -0.71 -2.13
CA GLY A 14 33.98 -0.27 -3.37
C GLY A 14 34.37 1.13 -3.89
N VAL A 15 33.66 1.68 -4.87
CA VAL A 15 33.90 3.03 -5.43
C VAL A 15 32.64 3.88 -5.43
N ALA A 16 32.76 5.21 -5.46
CA ALA A 16 31.62 6.10 -5.62
C ALA A 16 30.95 5.89 -6.98
N ASP A 17 29.63 5.71 -7.00
CA ASP A 17 28.85 5.43 -8.22
C ASP A 17 27.95 6.61 -8.60
N ASP A 18 27.98 6.99 -9.88
CA ASP A 18 27.07 7.94 -10.53
C ASP A 18 26.37 7.30 -11.77
N ALA A 19 26.67 6.04 -12.09
CA ALA A 19 26.32 5.35 -13.34
C ALA A 19 25.05 4.50 -13.29
N ASP A 20 24.59 4.03 -12.12
CA ASP A 20 23.32 3.30 -11.97
C ASP A 20 22.13 4.20 -11.53
N PRO A 21 21.44 4.94 -12.43
CA PRO A 21 20.36 5.84 -12.02
C PRO A 21 19.14 5.11 -11.44
N ALA A 22 19.01 3.82 -11.73
CA ALA A 22 17.96 2.93 -11.21
C ALA A 22 18.20 2.49 -9.76
N VAL A 23 19.35 2.78 -9.15
CA VAL A 23 19.66 2.45 -7.76
C VAL A 23 19.49 3.70 -6.92
N VAL A 24 18.56 3.62 -5.97
CA VAL A 24 17.96 4.77 -5.28
C VAL A 24 18.02 4.61 -3.76
N ALA A 25 18.09 5.72 -3.03
CA ALA A 25 18.08 5.70 -1.58
C ALA A 25 16.64 5.72 -1.05
N ILE A 26 16.34 4.86 -0.08
CA ILE A 26 15.16 5.01 0.76
C ILE A 26 15.52 5.97 1.89
N VAL A 27 14.78 7.07 1.99
CA VAL A 27 15.06 8.17 2.92
C VAL A 27 13.88 8.43 3.85
N ARG A 28 14.17 8.86 5.08
CA ARG A 28 13.16 9.43 5.97
C ARG A 28 12.62 10.74 5.39
N ALA A 29 11.31 10.96 5.44
CA ALA A 29 10.68 12.17 4.91
C ALA A 29 10.98 13.43 5.73
N ASP A 30 11.19 13.30 7.05
CA ASP A 30 11.43 14.42 7.98
C ASP A 30 12.85 15.01 7.92
N THR A 31 13.83 14.18 7.59
CA THR A 31 15.27 14.47 7.74
C THR A 31 16.06 14.26 6.45
N GLY A 32 15.49 13.56 5.45
CA GLY A 32 16.20 13.18 4.22
C GLY A 32 17.35 12.18 4.44
N ALA A 33 17.48 11.61 5.65
CA ALA A 33 18.49 10.62 5.99
C ALA A 33 18.22 9.31 5.25
N ALA A 34 19.22 8.79 4.53
CA ALA A 34 19.15 7.49 3.88
C ALA A 34 19.36 6.38 4.93
N PHE A 35 18.54 5.33 4.87
CA PHE A 35 18.63 4.20 5.81
C PHE A 35 18.49 2.82 5.14
N CYS A 36 18.03 2.78 3.88
CA CYS A 36 18.04 1.61 3.00
C CYS A 36 18.28 2.07 1.56
N THR A 37 18.47 1.10 0.67
CA THR A 37 18.56 1.25 -0.79
C THR A 37 17.36 0.54 -1.45
N ALA A 38 17.04 0.88 -2.69
CA ALA A 38 16.12 0.13 -3.56
C ALA A 38 16.59 0.13 -5.02
N THR A 39 15.95 -0.70 -5.85
CA THR A 39 16.22 -0.79 -7.30
C THR A 39 14.93 -0.58 -8.10
N VAL A 40 14.94 0.28 -9.11
CA VAL A 40 13.81 0.46 -10.04
C VAL A 40 13.65 -0.78 -10.93
N ILE A 41 12.48 -1.41 -10.89
CA ILE A 41 12.15 -2.64 -11.63
C ILE A 41 10.93 -2.51 -12.56
N SER A 42 10.22 -1.38 -12.51
CA SER A 42 9.26 -0.97 -13.55
C SER A 42 9.22 0.57 -13.65
N GLU A 43 8.35 1.13 -14.49
CA GLU A 43 8.13 2.59 -14.58
C GLU A 43 7.86 3.24 -13.21
N ARG A 44 7.16 2.53 -12.31
CA ARG A 44 6.69 3.08 -11.03
C ARG A 44 7.00 2.20 -9.81
N VAL A 45 7.62 1.04 -9.97
CA VAL A 45 7.89 0.13 -8.85
C VAL A 45 9.38 0.01 -8.58
N VAL A 46 9.76 0.19 -7.30
CA VAL A 46 11.08 -0.18 -6.79
C VAL A 46 10.99 -1.42 -5.91
N LEU A 47 12.01 -2.28 -5.99
CA LEU A 47 12.20 -3.44 -5.14
C LEU A 47 13.26 -3.13 -4.07
N THR A 48 12.97 -3.52 -2.84
CA THR A 48 13.81 -3.34 -1.66
C THR A 48 13.64 -4.53 -0.69
N ALA A 49 14.18 -4.44 0.52
CA ALA A 49 14.04 -5.44 1.58
C ALA A 49 12.82 -5.13 2.48
N ALA A 50 12.15 -6.16 2.99
CA ALA A 50 10.97 -6.01 3.85
C ALA A 50 11.33 -5.46 5.23
N HIS A 51 12.50 -5.80 5.77
CA HIS A 51 12.96 -5.27 7.06
C HIS A 51 13.22 -3.74 7.04
N CYS A 52 13.32 -3.11 5.87
CA CYS A 52 13.36 -1.65 5.74
C CYS A 52 12.05 -0.98 6.18
N GLY A 53 10.94 -1.72 6.30
CA GLY A 53 9.72 -1.27 6.96
C GLY A 53 8.93 -0.18 6.22
N VAL A 54 9.14 -0.02 4.91
CA VAL A 54 8.45 0.98 4.07
C VAL A 54 6.93 0.81 4.13
N GLN A 55 6.48 -0.46 4.13
CA GLN A 55 5.09 -0.87 4.24
C GLN A 55 4.42 -0.50 5.58
N ASN A 56 5.19 -0.14 6.61
CA ASN A 56 4.65 0.17 7.94
C ASN A 56 4.13 1.61 8.02
N ASP A 57 4.77 2.54 7.30
CA ASP A 57 4.35 3.93 7.12
C ASP A 57 4.98 4.50 5.83
N PRO A 58 4.31 4.37 4.68
CA PRO A 58 4.76 4.98 3.43
C PRO A 58 4.86 6.50 3.49
N SER A 59 4.09 7.16 4.37
CA SER A 59 4.05 8.62 4.48
C SER A 59 5.29 9.20 5.19
N ALA A 60 5.93 8.43 6.07
CA ALA A 60 7.20 8.80 6.72
C ALA A 60 8.46 8.55 5.86
N VAL A 61 8.30 8.04 4.64
CA VAL A 61 9.41 7.59 3.78
C VAL A 61 9.31 8.22 2.37
N ARG A 62 10.44 8.46 1.71
CA ARG A 62 10.51 8.86 0.29
C ARG A 62 11.59 8.05 -0.44
N VAL A 63 11.47 7.96 -1.76
CA VAL A 63 12.50 7.34 -2.62
C VAL A 63 13.30 8.45 -3.31
N ARG A 64 14.62 8.48 -3.08
CA ARG A 64 15.54 9.51 -3.61
C ARG A 64 16.42 8.98 -4.73
N PHE A 65 16.31 9.62 -5.89
CA PHE A 65 17.11 9.40 -7.08
C PHE A 65 18.37 10.28 -7.09
N GLY A 66 19.41 9.80 -7.77
CA GLY A 66 20.72 10.45 -7.83
C GLY A 66 21.71 9.92 -6.78
N ALA A 67 23.01 10.15 -6.99
CA ALA A 67 24.07 9.52 -6.21
C ALA A 67 24.23 10.04 -4.77
N GLN A 68 23.60 11.15 -4.40
CA GLN A 68 23.63 11.73 -3.04
C GLN A 68 22.53 12.78 -2.88
N ALA A 69 22.47 13.41 -1.71
CA ALA A 69 21.72 14.67 -1.56
C ALA A 69 22.50 15.86 -2.18
N PRO A 70 21.81 16.86 -2.78
CA PRO A 70 20.39 16.86 -3.13
C PRO A 70 20.10 15.95 -4.34
N GLY A 71 18.88 15.41 -4.40
CA GLY A 71 18.40 14.54 -5.47
C GLY A 71 16.88 14.56 -5.55
N VAL A 72 16.29 14.03 -6.62
CA VAL A 72 14.83 14.01 -6.81
C VAL A 72 14.20 13.02 -5.83
N THR A 73 13.23 13.45 -5.04
CA THR A 73 12.49 12.62 -4.08
C THR A 73 11.06 12.40 -4.55
N ILE A 74 10.65 11.14 -4.72
CA ILE A 74 9.29 10.77 -5.11
C ILE A 74 8.55 10.15 -3.92
N GLU A 75 7.24 10.43 -3.84
CA GLU A 75 6.35 9.91 -2.79
C GLU A 75 5.91 8.47 -3.07
N ILE A 76 5.40 7.79 -2.06
CA ILE A 76 5.04 6.37 -2.11
C ILE A 76 3.52 6.24 -1.98
N LEU A 77 2.88 5.61 -2.95
CA LEU A 77 1.43 5.38 -2.99
C LEU A 77 1.00 4.08 -2.30
N ASP A 78 1.87 3.08 -2.33
CA ASP A 78 1.63 1.73 -1.82
C ASP A 78 2.97 1.04 -1.56
N ALA A 79 3.02 0.15 -0.58
CA ALA A 79 4.19 -0.68 -0.32
C ALA A 79 3.79 -2.00 0.34
N VAL A 80 4.26 -3.12 -0.20
CA VAL A 80 3.93 -4.47 0.27
C VAL A 80 5.18 -5.30 0.52
N SER A 81 5.28 -5.91 1.70
CA SER A 81 6.26 -6.97 1.99
C SER A 81 5.80 -8.31 1.42
N HIS A 82 6.75 -9.19 1.09
CA HIS A 82 6.45 -10.56 0.69
C HIS A 82 5.59 -11.27 1.77
N PRO A 83 4.46 -11.93 1.45
CA PRO A 83 3.54 -12.49 2.45
C PRO A 83 4.17 -13.49 3.43
N SER A 84 5.20 -14.23 2.98
CA SER A 84 5.98 -15.17 3.79
C SER A 84 7.20 -14.56 4.50
N PHE A 85 7.28 -13.23 4.62
CA PHE A 85 8.32 -12.55 5.42
C PHE A 85 8.05 -12.73 6.91
N ASP A 86 9.02 -13.29 7.64
CA ASP A 86 8.86 -13.77 9.02
C ASP A 86 9.61 -12.91 10.06
N ASN A 87 10.20 -11.77 9.65
CA ASN A 87 11.12 -10.95 10.45
C ASN A 87 12.41 -11.68 10.89
N THR A 88 12.75 -12.83 10.28
CA THR A 88 14.01 -13.57 10.46
C THR A 88 14.85 -13.62 9.17
N GLU A 89 14.52 -12.75 8.22
CA GLU A 89 15.05 -12.65 6.87
C GLU A 89 14.78 -13.85 5.94
N SER A 90 13.70 -14.61 6.17
CA SER A 90 13.11 -15.44 5.11
C SER A 90 12.26 -14.54 4.21
N HIS A 91 12.39 -14.67 2.89
CA HIS A 91 11.62 -13.87 1.92
C HIS A 91 11.73 -12.34 2.14
N ASP A 92 12.89 -11.84 2.56
CA ASP A 92 13.12 -10.42 2.84
C ASP A 92 13.16 -9.61 1.53
N LEU A 93 11.96 -9.24 1.06
CA LEU A 93 11.66 -8.43 -0.12
C LEU A 93 10.40 -7.59 0.13
N ALA A 94 10.42 -6.33 -0.30
CA ALA A 94 9.24 -5.48 -0.40
C ALA A 94 9.21 -4.73 -1.74
N LEU A 95 8.00 -4.53 -2.26
CA LEU A 95 7.69 -3.80 -3.48
C LEU A 95 7.04 -2.47 -3.11
N VAL A 96 7.43 -1.40 -3.78
CA VAL A 96 7.07 -0.02 -3.41
C VAL A 96 6.66 0.75 -4.66
N LEU A 97 5.43 1.26 -4.68
CA LEU A 97 4.84 2.00 -5.79
C LEU A 97 5.04 3.52 -5.63
N LEU A 98 5.57 4.15 -6.68
CA LEU A 98 5.90 5.57 -6.73
C LEU A 98 4.73 6.44 -7.25
N ALA A 99 4.56 7.61 -6.64
CA ALA A 99 3.59 8.63 -7.04
C ALA A 99 3.82 9.17 -8.45
N GLU A 100 5.08 9.23 -8.89
CA GLU A 100 5.50 9.64 -10.23
C GLU A 100 6.32 8.54 -10.92
N PRO A 101 6.41 8.53 -12.26
CA PRO A 101 7.32 7.64 -12.99
C PRO A 101 8.78 7.88 -12.56
N ALA A 102 9.53 6.79 -12.40
CA ALA A 102 10.95 6.84 -12.07
C ALA A 102 11.74 7.55 -13.20
N PRO A 103 12.58 8.56 -12.91
CA PRO A 103 13.43 9.24 -13.88
C PRO A 103 14.66 8.40 -14.32
N SER A 104 14.46 7.09 -14.50
CA SER A 104 15.48 6.10 -14.85
C SER A 104 14.83 4.89 -15.51
N ALA A 105 15.52 4.24 -16.45
CA ALA A 105 15.09 2.94 -16.96
C ALA A 105 15.09 1.87 -15.83
N ALA A 106 14.12 0.96 -15.88
CA ALA A 106 14.06 -0.18 -14.97
C ALA A 106 15.15 -1.23 -15.27
N VAL A 107 15.62 -1.92 -14.23
CA VAL A 107 16.56 -3.03 -14.36
C VAL A 107 15.81 -4.35 -14.59
N ALA A 108 16.27 -5.16 -15.55
CA ALA A 108 15.74 -6.50 -15.79
C ALA A 108 16.05 -7.45 -14.62
N LEU A 109 15.10 -8.32 -14.26
CA LEU A 109 15.29 -9.33 -13.22
C LEU A 109 16.00 -10.56 -13.81
N LEU A 110 16.96 -11.13 -13.07
CA LEU A 110 17.59 -12.40 -13.44
C LEU A 110 16.60 -13.55 -13.20
N SER A 111 16.35 -14.37 -14.22
CA SER A 111 15.46 -15.54 -14.18
C SER A 111 16.16 -16.86 -13.79
N ALA A 112 17.32 -16.76 -13.12
CA ALA A 112 18.15 -17.88 -12.72
C ALA A 112 18.95 -17.57 -11.44
N ALA A 113 19.53 -18.60 -10.84
CA ALA A 113 20.34 -18.45 -9.63
C ALA A 113 21.54 -17.50 -9.86
N PRO A 114 21.89 -16.64 -8.86
CA PRO A 114 22.97 -15.66 -9.02
C PRO A 114 24.34 -16.28 -9.36
N PRO A 115 25.13 -15.64 -10.23
CA PRO A 115 26.46 -16.12 -10.63
C PRO A 115 27.50 -15.98 -9.51
N ALA A 116 28.64 -16.68 -9.64
CA ALA A 116 29.69 -16.72 -8.62
C ALA A 116 30.37 -15.36 -8.34
N MET A 117 30.43 -14.47 -9.34
CA MET A 117 30.89 -13.08 -9.20
C MET A 117 29.73 -12.14 -9.51
N VAL A 118 29.51 -11.18 -8.63
CA VAL A 118 28.39 -10.22 -8.67
C VAL A 118 28.87 -8.80 -8.39
N ARG A 119 28.06 -7.82 -8.78
CA ARG A 119 28.26 -6.40 -8.49
C ARG A 119 27.19 -5.94 -7.50
N ILE A 120 27.58 -5.27 -6.44
CA ILE A 120 26.68 -4.69 -5.43
C ILE A 120 26.70 -3.17 -5.54
N VAL A 121 25.57 -2.53 -5.33
CA VAL A 121 25.44 -1.05 -5.34
C VAL A 121 24.55 -0.64 -4.18
N GLY A 122 24.88 0.46 -3.50
CA GLY A 122 24.08 0.96 -2.39
C GLY A 122 24.55 2.28 -1.83
N PHE A 123 23.80 2.78 -0.84
CA PHE A 123 24.02 4.06 -0.17
C PHE A 123 24.54 3.89 1.26
N GLY A 124 25.01 2.69 1.65
CA GLY A 124 25.38 2.37 3.02
C GLY A 124 26.67 2.99 3.55
N ASP A 125 26.89 2.72 4.83
CA ASP A 125 28.12 3.02 5.57
C ASP A 125 29.36 2.37 4.92
N THR A 126 30.49 3.05 5.02
CA THR A 126 31.75 2.59 4.42
C THR A 126 32.52 1.58 5.25
N ALA A 127 32.14 1.43 6.52
CA ALA A 127 32.58 0.39 7.46
C ALA A 127 31.54 0.28 8.59
N GLY A 128 31.53 -0.84 9.33
CA GLY A 128 30.61 -1.02 10.46
C GLY A 128 30.72 0.10 11.50
N GLY A 129 29.67 0.91 11.62
CA GLY A 129 29.60 2.04 12.56
C GLY A 129 30.22 3.36 12.05
N ALA A 130 30.50 3.48 10.76
CA ALA A 130 31.04 4.72 10.17
C ALA A 130 30.04 5.89 10.18
N MET A 131 28.73 5.62 10.09
CA MET A 131 27.67 6.63 10.04
C MET A 131 27.83 7.64 8.88
N ASP A 132 28.28 7.15 7.72
CA ASP A 132 28.59 7.93 6.51
C ASP A 132 27.83 7.43 5.26
N ALA A 133 26.71 6.73 5.50
CA ALA A 133 25.68 6.45 4.52
C ALA A 133 25.13 7.72 3.82
N GLY A 134 24.54 7.53 2.63
CA GLY A 134 23.87 8.58 1.85
C GLY A 134 24.59 9.00 0.56
N ARG A 135 25.82 8.53 0.32
CA ARG A 135 26.52 8.58 -0.98
C ARG A 135 26.46 7.20 -1.63
N LYS A 136 25.94 7.12 -2.86
CA LYS A 136 25.87 5.91 -3.67
C LYS A 136 27.26 5.45 -4.09
N ARG A 137 27.47 4.15 -3.94
CA ARG A 137 28.75 3.45 -4.13
C ARG A 137 28.48 2.06 -4.72
N GLU A 138 29.39 1.55 -5.55
CA GLU A 138 29.36 0.20 -6.13
C GLU A 138 30.57 -0.64 -5.69
N GLY A 139 30.54 -1.95 -5.92
CA GLY A 139 31.71 -2.80 -5.80
C GLY A 139 31.45 -4.25 -6.24
N THR A 140 32.50 -5.06 -6.36
CA THR A 140 32.35 -6.50 -6.65
C THR A 140 32.39 -7.35 -5.39
N ALA A 141 31.57 -8.40 -5.37
CA ALA A 141 31.51 -9.39 -4.31
C ALA A 141 31.45 -10.81 -4.92
N MET A 142 31.80 -11.82 -4.13
CA MET A 142 31.77 -13.23 -4.55
C MET A 142 30.64 -13.97 -3.84
N VAL A 143 29.85 -14.75 -4.57
CA VAL A 143 28.84 -15.64 -3.97
C VAL A 143 29.56 -16.86 -3.39
N THR A 144 29.56 -16.98 -2.07
CA THR A 144 30.26 -18.06 -1.34
C THR A 144 29.37 -19.30 -1.13
N SER A 145 28.05 -19.11 -1.08
CA SER A 145 27.07 -20.20 -1.09
C SER A 145 25.69 -19.73 -1.54
N THR A 146 24.87 -20.66 -2.04
CA THR A 146 23.51 -20.43 -2.52
C THR A 146 22.55 -21.40 -1.85
N THR A 147 21.46 -20.87 -1.29
CA THR A 147 20.34 -21.61 -0.70
C THR A 147 19.10 -21.50 -1.63
N PRO A 148 17.98 -22.18 -1.34
CA PRO A 148 16.75 -22.00 -2.12
C PRO A 148 16.27 -20.55 -2.20
N LEU A 149 16.41 -19.76 -1.12
CA LEU A 149 15.86 -18.40 -1.01
C LEU A 149 16.91 -17.28 -0.98
N SER A 150 18.19 -17.60 -0.77
CA SER A 150 19.22 -16.58 -0.54
C SER A 150 20.59 -16.97 -1.07
N ILE A 151 21.45 -15.98 -1.26
CA ILE A 151 22.90 -16.15 -1.43
C ILE A 151 23.65 -15.59 -0.21
N VAL A 152 24.84 -16.11 0.02
CA VAL A 152 25.84 -15.52 0.93
C VAL A 152 26.93 -14.86 0.09
N LEU A 153 27.24 -13.61 0.39
CA LEU A 153 28.28 -12.81 -0.23
C LEU A 153 29.55 -12.86 0.65
N GLY A 154 30.71 -12.95 0.02
CA GLY A 154 32.02 -12.72 0.64
C GLY A 154 32.76 -11.57 -0.08
N PRO A 155 33.70 -10.90 0.59
CA PRO A 155 34.34 -9.68 0.08
C PRO A 155 35.18 -9.98 -1.16
N SER A 156 34.97 -9.23 -2.26
CA SER A 156 35.73 -9.46 -3.50
C SER A 156 35.90 -8.22 -4.43
N PRO A 157 36.37 -7.05 -3.94
CA PRO A 157 36.81 -6.77 -2.58
C PRO A 157 35.73 -6.15 -1.68
N ALA A 158 34.55 -5.81 -2.22
CA ALA A 158 33.48 -5.13 -1.50
C ALA A 158 32.51 -6.09 -0.78
N LEU A 159 31.84 -5.56 0.26
CA LEU A 159 30.76 -6.22 1.00
C LEU A 159 29.69 -5.18 1.37
N PRO A 160 28.39 -5.52 1.42
CA PRO A 160 27.36 -4.59 1.89
C PRO A 160 27.49 -4.24 3.38
N CYS A 161 26.99 -3.07 3.76
CA CYS A 161 26.93 -2.58 5.14
C CYS A 161 25.55 -1.96 5.48
N ASN A 162 25.43 -1.34 6.67
CA ASN A 162 24.21 -0.67 7.11
C ASN A 162 23.79 0.40 6.09
N GLY A 163 22.55 0.36 5.60
CA GLY A 163 22.06 1.27 4.55
C GLY A 163 22.15 0.71 3.12
N ASP A 164 22.96 -0.33 2.88
CA ASP A 164 22.91 -1.10 1.63
C ASP A 164 21.75 -2.11 1.62
N SER A 165 21.11 -2.35 2.77
CA SER A 165 19.85 -3.10 2.90
C SER A 165 18.82 -2.68 1.85
N GLY A 166 18.23 -3.64 1.15
CA GLY A 166 17.33 -3.41 0.02
C GLY A 166 18.03 -3.08 -1.31
N GLY A 167 19.35 -2.91 -1.31
CA GLY A 167 20.14 -2.63 -2.51
C GLY A 167 20.33 -3.84 -3.43
N PRO A 168 20.67 -3.59 -4.70
CA PRO A 168 20.87 -4.65 -5.69
C PRO A 168 22.12 -5.49 -5.47
N VAL A 169 22.00 -6.77 -5.82
CA VAL A 169 23.08 -7.63 -6.26
C VAL A 169 22.85 -7.92 -7.75
N PHE A 170 23.66 -7.31 -8.62
CA PHE A 170 23.60 -7.49 -10.07
C PHE A 170 24.48 -8.63 -10.56
N ALA A 171 23.99 -9.34 -11.58
CA ALA A 171 24.80 -10.21 -12.43
C ALA A 171 25.74 -9.38 -13.34
N PRO A 172 26.80 -9.98 -13.92
CA PRO A 172 27.76 -9.26 -14.76
C PRO A 172 27.22 -8.58 -16.03
N ALA A 173 26.01 -8.94 -16.50
CA ALA A 173 25.35 -8.27 -17.62
C ALA A 173 24.32 -7.20 -17.17
N GLY A 174 24.19 -6.97 -15.85
CA GLY A 174 23.38 -5.89 -15.26
C GLY A 174 22.05 -6.33 -14.67
N GLU A 175 21.64 -7.59 -14.81
CA GLU A 175 20.35 -8.07 -14.31
C GLU A 175 20.33 -8.19 -12.78
N LEU A 176 19.20 -7.84 -12.16
CA LEU A 176 19.01 -7.91 -10.71
C LEU A 176 18.83 -9.37 -10.27
N ALA A 177 19.84 -9.91 -9.57
CA ALA A 177 19.92 -11.31 -9.19
C ALA A 177 19.48 -11.59 -7.75
N ALA A 178 19.79 -10.67 -6.82
CA ALA A 178 19.37 -10.73 -5.44
C ALA A 178 19.22 -9.32 -4.84
N VAL A 179 18.57 -9.22 -3.68
CA VAL A 179 18.40 -7.98 -2.90
C VAL A 179 19.11 -8.14 -1.57
N ILE A 180 19.97 -7.18 -1.22
CA ILE A 180 20.78 -7.18 0.01
C ILE A 180 19.84 -7.17 1.22
N SER A 181 20.02 -8.14 2.12
CA SER A 181 19.20 -8.29 3.33
C SER A 181 19.99 -7.88 4.58
N ARG A 182 21.20 -8.42 4.79
CA ARG A 182 22.05 -8.07 5.94
C ARG A 182 23.51 -8.48 5.74
N GLY A 183 24.37 -8.16 6.69
CA GLY A 183 25.72 -8.72 6.82
C GLY A 183 26.11 -8.97 8.28
N ASP A 184 27.39 -9.25 8.53
CA ASP A 184 27.95 -9.17 9.88
C ASP A 184 28.03 -7.71 10.38
N PRO A 185 27.98 -7.45 11.71
CA PRO A 185 27.97 -6.08 12.24
C PRO A 185 29.22 -5.23 11.95
N ALA A 186 30.33 -5.85 11.52
CA ALA A 186 31.55 -5.15 11.11
C ALA A 186 31.60 -4.88 9.59
N CYS A 187 30.64 -5.43 8.82
CA CYS A 187 30.58 -5.36 7.37
C CYS A 187 31.85 -5.90 6.67
N ALA A 188 32.45 -6.96 7.23
CA ALA A 188 33.81 -7.38 6.87
C ALA A 188 33.98 -8.88 6.53
N THR A 189 33.00 -9.73 6.84
CA THR A 189 33.10 -11.20 6.75
C THR A 189 32.10 -11.79 5.75
N TYR A 190 30.81 -11.46 5.88
CA TYR A 190 29.77 -11.97 4.98
C TYR A 190 28.57 -11.02 4.84
N GLY A 191 27.95 -11.05 3.66
CA GLY A 191 26.61 -10.53 3.41
C GLY A 191 25.61 -11.67 3.15
N LYS A 192 24.32 -11.41 3.29
CA LYS A 192 23.21 -12.26 2.85
C LYS A 192 22.29 -11.43 1.96
N ALA A 193 21.88 -11.98 0.83
CA ALA A 193 20.91 -11.35 -0.08
C ALA A 193 19.81 -12.33 -0.47
N THR A 194 18.55 -11.87 -0.51
CA THR A 194 17.37 -12.65 -0.92
C THR A 194 17.36 -12.79 -2.44
N ARG A 195 17.25 -14.03 -2.95
CA ARG A 195 17.26 -14.30 -4.40
C ARG A 195 16.00 -13.74 -5.06
N VAL A 196 16.17 -13.08 -6.21
CA VAL A 196 15.04 -12.53 -6.96
C VAL A 196 14.37 -13.60 -7.84
N ASP A 197 15.16 -14.50 -8.42
CA ASP A 197 14.69 -15.48 -9.42
C ASP A 197 13.57 -16.40 -8.92
N VAL A 198 13.58 -16.74 -7.62
CA VAL A 198 12.56 -17.59 -6.97
C VAL A 198 11.32 -16.84 -6.49
N HIS A 199 11.28 -15.50 -6.62
CA HIS A 199 10.15 -14.66 -6.19
C HIS A 199 9.46 -13.92 -7.36
N VAL A 200 9.92 -14.12 -8.60
CA VAL A 200 9.34 -13.48 -9.79
C VAL A 200 7.87 -13.87 -9.98
N THR A 201 7.55 -15.17 -10.02
CA THR A 201 6.20 -15.67 -10.37
C THR A 201 5.15 -15.36 -9.31
N ASP A 202 5.49 -15.54 -8.03
CA ASP A 202 4.50 -15.62 -6.94
C ASP A 202 4.35 -14.30 -6.16
N PHE A 203 5.26 -13.34 -6.36
CA PHE A 203 5.26 -12.06 -5.64
C PHE A 203 5.48 -10.85 -6.57
N ILE A 204 6.58 -10.83 -7.33
CA ILE A 204 6.97 -9.62 -8.08
C ILE A 204 6.08 -9.40 -9.32
N ALA A 205 5.94 -10.39 -10.21
CA ALA A 205 5.17 -10.25 -11.43
C ALA A 205 3.65 -10.00 -11.19
N PRO A 206 2.98 -10.62 -10.20
CA PRO A 206 1.59 -10.30 -9.88
C PRO A 206 1.40 -8.85 -9.45
N TYR A 207 2.30 -8.32 -8.60
CA TYR A 207 2.24 -6.93 -8.16
C TYR A 207 2.52 -5.94 -9.32
N LEU A 208 3.54 -6.24 -10.14
CA LEU A 208 3.85 -5.44 -11.34
C LEU A 208 2.67 -5.42 -12.31
N ALA A 209 1.96 -6.54 -12.50
CA ALA A 209 0.79 -6.60 -13.36
C ALA A 209 -0.41 -5.83 -12.78
N ALA A 210 -0.67 -5.97 -11.47
CA ALA A 210 -1.76 -5.27 -10.79
C ALA A 210 -1.55 -3.75 -10.72
N THR A 211 -0.31 -3.28 -10.62
CA THR A 211 0.04 -1.85 -10.49
C THR A 211 0.50 -1.17 -11.79
N ALA A 212 0.47 -1.87 -12.93
CA ALA A 212 0.86 -1.33 -14.23
C ALA A 212 -0.13 -0.27 -14.77
N PRO A 213 0.32 0.64 -15.65
CA PRO A 213 -0.59 1.52 -16.39
C PRO A 213 -1.62 0.71 -17.20
N GLY A 214 -2.89 1.08 -17.10
CA GLY A 214 -4.01 0.39 -17.73
C GLY A 214 -4.37 -0.99 -17.16
N SER A 215 -3.89 -1.36 -15.97
CA SER A 215 -4.25 -2.64 -15.33
C SER A 215 -5.70 -2.69 -14.83
N ALA A 216 -6.26 -1.54 -14.42
CA ALA A 216 -7.55 -1.42 -13.75
C ALA A 216 -8.64 -0.92 -14.71
N GLN A 217 -9.82 -1.54 -14.66
CA GLN A 217 -11.02 -1.13 -15.42
C GLN A 217 -11.88 -0.14 -14.61
N LEU A 218 -12.99 0.33 -15.17
CA LEU A 218 -13.93 1.18 -14.46
C LEU A 218 -14.41 0.49 -13.16
N GLY A 219 -14.42 1.22 -12.04
CA GLY A 219 -14.77 0.68 -10.72
C GLY A 219 -13.65 -0.09 -10.00
N ASP A 220 -12.65 -0.61 -10.69
CA ASP A 220 -11.52 -1.30 -10.04
C ASP A 220 -10.73 -0.33 -9.13
N ALA A 221 -10.17 -0.88 -8.05
CA ALA A 221 -9.35 -0.11 -7.11
C ALA A 221 -8.03 0.35 -7.76
N CYS A 222 -7.66 1.62 -7.54
CA CYS A 222 -6.51 2.27 -8.16
C CYS A 222 -5.61 2.98 -7.15
N ARG A 223 -4.48 3.52 -7.64
CA ARG A 223 -3.51 4.33 -6.89
C ARG A 223 -3.10 5.60 -7.64
N TYR A 224 -3.23 5.63 -8.96
CA TYR A 224 -2.90 6.77 -9.82
C TYR A 224 -3.69 6.72 -11.14
N ASP A 225 -3.96 7.86 -11.77
CA ASP A 225 -4.83 7.98 -12.96
C ASP A 225 -4.50 7.00 -14.08
N ALA A 226 -3.21 6.90 -14.44
CA ALA A 226 -2.77 6.07 -15.56
C ALA A 226 -2.86 4.55 -15.29
N GLN A 227 -3.11 4.11 -14.04
CA GLN A 227 -3.42 2.71 -13.74
C GLN A 227 -4.78 2.30 -14.33
N CYS A 228 -5.71 3.26 -14.44
CA CYS A 228 -7.03 3.06 -14.99
C CYS A 228 -7.01 3.10 -16.52
N THR A 229 -7.67 2.16 -17.20
CA THR A 229 -7.86 2.19 -18.67
C THR A 229 -8.65 3.41 -19.14
N THR A 230 -9.39 4.04 -18.23
CA THR A 230 -10.12 5.29 -18.41
C THR A 230 -9.26 6.55 -18.25
N GLY A 231 -8.06 6.43 -17.68
CA GLY A 231 -7.17 7.56 -17.36
C GLY A 231 -7.65 8.45 -16.21
N SER A 232 -8.51 7.97 -15.31
CA SER A 232 -8.93 8.71 -14.13
C SER A 232 -9.13 7.81 -12.91
N CYS A 233 -8.44 8.12 -11.82
CA CYS A 233 -8.50 7.47 -10.52
C CYS A 233 -9.04 8.48 -9.50
N ILE A 234 -10.16 8.19 -8.82
CA ILE A 234 -10.81 9.16 -7.93
C ILE A 234 -11.00 8.62 -6.51
N GLU A 235 -10.92 9.55 -5.56
CA GLU A 235 -11.26 9.34 -4.15
C GLU A 235 -12.78 9.15 -3.97
N ALA A 236 -13.16 8.21 -3.10
CA ALA A 236 -14.53 8.02 -2.63
C ALA A 236 -14.99 9.19 -1.73
N ALA A 237 -16.27 9.54 -1.77
CA ALA A 237 -16.78 10.68 -1.00
C ALA A 237 -16.94 10.39 0.51
N ASP A 238 -17.06 9.11 0.84
CA ASP A 238 -17.41 8.56 2.15
C ASP A 238 -16.24 7.90 2.90
N GLU A 239 -15.17 7.49 2.19
CA GLU A 239 -13.95 6.96 2.80
C GLU A 239 -12.70 7.34 1.96
N PRO A 240 -11.93 8.37 2.35
CA PRO A 240 -10.77 8.85 1.59
C PRO A 240 -9.63 7.84 1.36
N LEU A 241 -9.57 6.71 2.08
CA LEU A 241 -8.62 5.64 1.74
C LEU A 241 -9.02 4.85 0.48
N ILE A 242 -10.27 4.95 0.02
CA ILE A 242 -10.74 4.24 -1.17
C ILE A 242 -10.54 5.10 -2.41
N HIS A 243 -9.75 4.57 -3.33
CA HIS A 243 -9.53 5.13 -4.65
C HIS A 243 -9.95 4.11 -5.70
N TYR A 244 -10.83 4.50 -6.63
CA TYR A 244 -11.33 3.65 -7.71
C TYR A 244 -11.31 4.36 -9.06
N CYS A 245 -11.20 3.57 -10.12
CA CYS A 245 -11.20 4.08 -11.48
C CYS A 245 -12.57 4.63 -11.87
N SER A 246 -12.57 5.82 -12.47
CA SER A 246 -13.75 6.52 -12.95
C SER A 246 -13.57 6.98 -14.40
N LYS A 247 -14.60 7.58 -14.99
CA LYS A 247 -14.57 8.22 -16.31
C LYS A 247 -15.55 9.38 -16.33
N SER A 248 -15.37 10.28 -17.29
CA SER A 248 -16.34 11.35 -17.54
C SER A 248 -17.69 10.80 -18.00
N CYS A 249 -18.78 11.40 -17.54
CA CYS A 249 -20.15 10.97 -17.82
C CYS A 249 -21.10 12.17 -17.95
N THR A 250 -22.30 11.91 -18.45
CA THR A 250 -23.40 12.89 -18.56
C THR A 250 -24.74 12.40 -17.98
N ARG A 251 -24.83 11.10 -17.69
CA ARG A 251 -26.01 10.38 -17.20
C ARG A 251 -25.57 9.03 -16.60
N ASP A 252 -26.34 8.47 -15.66
CA ASP A 252 -26.03 7.17 -15.02
C ASP A 252 -25.73 6.05 -16.04
N SER A 253 -26.46 6.02 -17.15
CA SER A 253 -26.30 5.04 -18.24
C SER A 253 -25.10 5.28 -19.19
N ASP A 254 -24.17 6.16 -18.79
CA ASP A 254 -22.80 6.15 -19.30
C ASP A 254 -21.86 5.29 -18.42
N CYS A 255 -22.24 5.03 -17.16
CA CYS A 255 -21.47 4.29 -16.15
C CYS A 255 -21.90 2.81 -16.06
N ASP A 256 -21.22 2.04 -15.21
CA ASP A 256 -21.58 0.64 -14.91
C ASP A 256 -22.71 0.57 -13.87
N ASP A 257 -23.47 -0.53 -13.83
CA ASP A 257 -24.75 -0.65 -13.07
C ASP A 257 -24.67 -0.33 -11.57
N ALA A 258 -23.48 -0.45 -10.94
CA ALA A 258 -23.24 -0.14 -9.53
C ALA A 258 -22.92 1.35 -9.27
N MET A 259 -22.77 2.16 -10.32
CA MET A 259 -22.38 3.56 -10.27
C MET A 259 -23.52 4.51 -10.70
N ILE A 260 -23.32 5.79 -10.43
CA ILE A 260 -24.11 6.92 -10.92
C ILE A 260 -23.21 7.96 -11.57
N CYS A 261 -23.79 8.83 -12.38
CA CYS A 261 -23.07 10.00 -12.88
C CYS A 261 -23.26 11.19 -11.93
N GLU A 262 -22.21 11.57 -11.21
CA GLU A 262 -22.27 12.66 -10.23
C GLU A 262 -21.04 13.56 -10.38
N ARG A 263 -21.27 14.88 -10.52
CA ARG A 263 -20.21 15.90 -10.77
C ARG A 263 -19.34 15.54 -11.98
N ASP A 264 -20.01 15.17 -13.07
CA ASP A 264 -19.44 14.75 -14.36
C ASP A 264 -18.54 13.49 -14.32
N ALA A 265 -18.53 12.74 -13.21
CA ALA A 265 -17.75 11.51 -13.03
C ALA A 265 -18.62 10.31 -12.61
N CYS A 266 -18.24 9.10 -13.05
CA CYS A 266 -18.86 7.87 -12.56
C CYS A 266 -18.44 7.57 -11.11
N ARG A 267 -19.38 7.58 -10.18
CA ARG A 267 -19.16 7.36 -8.74
C ARG A 267 -19.98 6.18 -8.24
N TYR A 268 -19.44 5.43 -7.29
CA TYR A 268 -20.25 4.45 -6.54
C TYR A 268 -21.34 5.16 -5.73
N ARG A 269 -22.45 4.45 -5.49
CA ARG A 269 -23.45 4.88 -4.50
C ARG A 269 -22.89 4.61 -3.10
N GLU A 270 -23.12 5.53 -2.18
CA GLU A 270 -22.75 5.36 -0.77
C GLU A 270 -23.59 4.24 -0.11
N PRO A 271 -23.00 3.38 0.76
CA PRO A 271 -21.58 3.30 1.07
C PRO A 271 -20.77 2.65 -0.08
N THR A 272 -19.65 3.27 -0.46
CA THR A 272 -18.72 2.79 -1.48
C THR A 272 -18.20 1.38 -1.09
N PRO A 273 -17.98 0.45 -2.04
CA PRO A 273 -17.43 -0.87 -1.73
C PRO A 273 -16.12 -0.80 -0.93
N GLY A 274 -16.13 -1.31 0.31
CA GLY A 274 -15.03 -1.27 1.26
C GLY A 274 -15.10 -0.13 2.29
N ALA A 275 -16.02 0.82 2.15
CA ALA A 275 -16.27 1.86 3.15
C ALA A 275 -17.06 1.31 4.35
N ILE A 276 -17.09 2.05 5.46
CA ILE A 276 -17.87 1.69 6.65
C ILE A 276 -19.36 1.57 6.26
N GLY A 277 -20.01 0.49 6.68
CA GLY A 277 -21.39 0.15 6.29
C GLY A 277 -21.54 -0.61 4.97
N SER A 278 -20.50 -0.71 4.15
CA SER A 278 -20.52 -1.53 2.92
C SER A 278 -20.46 -3.03 3.22
N THR A 279 -20.90 -3.86 2.27
CA THR A 279 -20.92 -5.32 2.40
C THR A 279 -19.54 -5.95 2.19
N CYS A 280 -19.17 -6.91 3.05
CA CYS A 280 -17.90 -7.62 2.99
C CYS A 280 -18.04 -9.12 3.32
N THR A 281 -16.97 -9.87 3.09
CA THR A 281 -16.81 -11.27 3.50
C THR A 281 -15.53 -11.53 4.31
N ARG A 282 -14.56 -10.62 4.26
CA ARG A 282 -13.24 -10.69 4.93
C ARG A 282 -12.74 -9.28 5.24
N ASP A 283 -12.00 -9.12 6.33
CA ASP A 283 -11.51 -7.82 6.84
C ASP A 283 -10.77 -6.98 5.78
N ARG A 284 -9.97 -7.64 4.94
CA ARG A 284 -9.21 -7.02 3.84
C ARG A 284 -10.03 -6.46 2.68
N GLU A 285 -11.36 -6.64 2.69
CA GLU A 285 -12.28 -5.94 1.79
C GLU A 285 -12.67 -4.56 2.33
N CYS A 286 -12.44 -4.30 3.62
CA CYS A 286 -12.69 -3.03 4.27
C CYS A 286 -11.44 -2.14 4.20
N ALA A 287 -11.61 -0.88 3.80
CA ALA A 287 -10.50 0.09 3.75
C ALA A 287 -10.02 0.51 5.15
N ARG A 288 -10.88 0.36 6.16
CA ARG A 288 -10.58 0.51 7.59
C ARG A 288 -11.35 -0.51 8.41
N GLY A 289 -10.77 -0.93 9.54
CA GLY A 289 -11.41 -1.84 10.48
C GLY A 289 -11.42 -3.28 10.00
N GLU A 290 -12.55 -3.96 10.20
CA GLU A 290 -12.71 -5.39 9.90
C GLU A 290 -14.14 -5.73 9.45
N CYS A 291 -14.35 -6.97 9.01
CA CYS A 291 -15.64 -7.42 8.52
C CYS A 291 -16.42 -8.10 9.65
N ILE A 292 -17.30 -7.34 10.32
CA ILE A 292 -18.09 -7.84 11.45
C ILE A 292 -19.12 -8.90 11.00
N ASP A 293 -19.58 -9.74 11.94
CA ASP A 293 -20.44 -10.92 11.74
C ASP A 293 -21.73 -10.67 10.91
N SER A 294 -22.18 -9.41 10.76
CA SER A 294 -23.28 -9.03 9.87
C SER A 294 -22.91 -9.03 8.37
N GLY A 295 -21.65 -9.28 8.02
CA GLY A 295 -21.13 -9.13 6.65
C GLY A 295 -20.95 -7.66 6.26
N THR A 296 -20.54 -6.82 7.21
CA THR A 296 -20.47 -5.35 7.06
C THR A 296 -19.10 -4.83 7.48
N CYS A 297 -18.55 -3.88 6.74
CA CYS A 297 -17.31 -3.20 7.15
C CYS A 297 -17.59 -2.24 8.32
N SER A 298 -16.83 -2.41 9.40
CA SER A 298 -16.95 -1.57 10.60
C SER A 298 -15.59 -1.34 11.27
N ILE A 299 -15.48 -0.23 12.00
CA ILE A 299 -14.31 0.09 12.82
C ILE A 299 -14.59 -0.16 14.30
N ARG A 300 -13.54 -0.51 15.03
CA ARG A 300 -13.55 -0.63 16.50
C ARG A 300 -13.74 0.74 17.14
N CYS A 301 -14.50 0.80 18.23
CA CYS A 301 -14.78 2.03 18.98
C CYS A 301 -14.70 1.79 20.50
N VAL A 302 -14.74 2.86 21.29
CA VAL A 302 -14.87 2.80 22.75
C VAL A 302 -16.17 3.48 23.17
N SER A 303 -17.03 2.76 23.88
CA SER A 303 -18.31 3.30 24.37
C SER A 303 -18.09 4.57 25.22
N GLY A 304 -18.80 5.65 24.87
CA GLY A 304 -18.63 6.97 25.49
C GLY A 304 -17.54 7.84 24.86
N ARG A 305 -17.08 7.53 23.63
CA ARG A 305 -16.24 8.40 22.80
C ARG A 305 -16.85 8.62 21.42
N ASP A 306 -16.47 9.74 20.82
CA ASP A 306 -16.80 10.12 19.44
C ASP A 306 -15.85 9.40 18.44
N ASP A 307 -15.69 8.08 18.59
CA ASP A 307 -14.81 7.24 17.76
C ASP A 307 -15.48 6.80 16.44
N CYS A 308 -16.81 6.93 16.33
CA CYS A 308 -17.61 6.50 15.17
C CYS A 308 -17.94 7.64 14.20
N PRO A 309 -18.23 7.34 12.91
CA PRO A 309 -18.79 8.31 11.96
C PRO A 309 -20.15 8.86 12.41
N ALA A 310 -20.58 9.97 11.79
CA ALA A 310 -21.95 10.44 11.93
C ALA A 310 -22.95 9.36 11.47
N ASP A 311 -24.10 9.28 12.14
CA ASP A 311 -25.15 8.26 11.94
C ASP A 311 -24.73 6.80 12.29
N TYR A 312 -23.63 6.61 13.04
CA TYR A 312 -23.21 5.32 13.60
C TYR A 312 -23.13 5.33 15.14
N ALA A 313 -23.64 4.28 15.78
CA ALA A 313 -23.52 4.05 17.21
C ALA A 313 -22.39 3.06 17.55
N CYS A 314 -21.76 3.24 18.71
CA CYS A 314 -20.75 2.32 19.22
C CYS A 314 -21.40 1.17 20.03
N GLU A 315 -21.71 0.06 19.37
CA GLU A 315 -22.44 -1.08 19.95
C GLU A 315 -21.54 -2.26 20.33
N HIS A 316 -21.97 -3.04 21.34
CA HIS A 316 -21.31 -4.28 21.75
C HIS A 316 -21.90 -5.46 20.97
N LEU A 317 -21.14 -6.01 20.02
CA LEU A 317 -21.61 -7.11 19.16
C LEU A 317 -21.26 -8.50 19.71
N GLY A 318 -20.37 -8.58 20.71
CA GLY A 318 -19.94 -9.83 21.31
C GLY A 318 -18.54 -9.74 21.91
N GLY A 319 -18.11 -10.80 22.60
CA GLY A 319 -16.78 -10.85 23.20
C GLY A 319 -16.50 -9.67 24.14
N ILE A 320 -15.41 -8.95 23.90
CA ILE A 320 -14.97 -7.79 24.69
C ILE A 320 -14.90 -6.48 23.88
N GLU A 321 -15.44 -6.48 22.67
CA GLU A 321 -15.12 -5.48 21.63
C GLU A 321 -16.38 -4.75 21.15
N PHE A 322 -16.23 -3.48 20.81
CA PHE A 322 -17.31 -2.60 20.38
C PHE A 322 -17.03 -2.10 18.96
N PHE A 323 -18.09 -1.96 18.18
CA PHE A 323 -18.03 -1.65 16.76
C PHE A 323 -19.03 -0.55 16.39
N CYS A 324 -18.67 0.24 15.37
CA CYS A 324 -19.58 1.24 14.81
C CYS A 324 -20.62 0.57 13.92
N THR A 325 -21.86 0.42 14.41
CA THR A 325 -23.01 -0.02 13.62
C THR A 325 -23.83 1.19 13.16
N PRO A 326 -24.49 1.14 11.98
CA PRO A 326 -25.40 2.21 11.58
C PRO A 326 -26.49 2.37 12.64
N GLU A 327 -26.81 3.61 13.05
CA GLU A 327 -27.95 3.81 13.94
C GLU A 327 -29.23 3.25 13.30
N PRO A 328 -30.12 2.60 14.07
CA PRO A 328 -31.35 2.03 13.54
C PRO A 328 -32.26 3.15 13.04
N SER A 329 -32.13 3.46 11.74
CA SER A 329 -32.73 4.65 11.11
C SER A 329 -34.18 4.80 11.53
N GLY A 330 -34.51 5.98 12.10
CA GLY A 330 -35.81 6.28 12.66
C GLY A 330 -36.88 6.27 11.58
N GLY A 331 -37.40 5.09 11.27
CA GLY A 331 -38.21 4.82 10.08
C GLY A 331 -39.37 5.79 9.99
N CYS A 332 -39.43 6.52 8.87
CA CYS A 332 -40.52 7.45 8.61
C CYS A 332 -41.85 6.71 8.75
N CYS A 333 -42.61 7.04 9.80
CA CYS A 333 -43.91 6.44 10.08
C CYS A 333 -44.90 6.94 9.01
N ASP A 334 -45.00 6.17 7.91
CA ASP A 334 -45.92 6.46 6.83
C ASP A 334 -47.33 6.61 7.40
N SER A 335 -47.89 7.80 7.23
CA SER A 335 -49.13 8.21 7.88
C SER A 335 -50.34 7.75 7.08
N GLY A 336 -50.36 6.44 6.79
CA GLY A 336 -51.34 5.74 5.97
C GLY A 336 -52.76 5.81 6.54
N ALA A 337 -53.53 6.80 6.08
CA ALA A 337 -54.87 7.04 6.57
C ALA A 337 -55.92 6.07 5.96
N GLY A 338 -56.43 5.13 6.76
CA GLY A 338 -57.71 4.47 6.49
C GLY A 338 -57.82 2.98 6.83
N GLY A 339 -58.39 2.63 7.99
CA GLY A 339 -58.63 1.24 8.41
C GLY A 339 -59.44 1.15 9.70
N GLY A 340 -60.73 1.50 9.66
CA GLY A 340 -61.48 1.87 10.87
C GLY A 340 -61.95 0.73 11.80
N ARG A 341 -62.13 1.11 13.08
CA ARG A 341 -62.89 0.48 14.19
C ARG A 341 -62.18 -0.62 15.00
N GLY A 342 -61.96 -0.34 16.29
CA GLY A 342 -61.50 -1.34 17.28
C GLY A 342 -61.50 -0.91 18.76
N ALA A 343 -61.83 0.35 19.10
CA ALA A 343 -61.70 0.85 20.48
C ALA A 343 -62.83 0.38 21.41
N LEU A 344 -62.56 -0.65 22.22
CA LEU A 344 -63.36 -1.00 23.40
C LEU A 344 -62.92 -0.13 24.58
N VAL A 345 -63.67 0.92 24.88
CA VAL A 345 -63.49 1.74 26.10
C VAL A 345 -64.76 1.67 26.95
N LEU A 346 -64.61 1.16 28.18
CA LEU A 346 -65.67 1.16 29.19
C LEU A 346 -65.78 2.56 29.83
N ALA A 347 -66.88 3.26 29.55
CA ALA A 347 -67.30 4.44 30.31
C ALA A 347 -68.83 4.43 30.44
N ALA A 348 -69.34 4.40 31.67
CA ALA A 348 -70.77 4.31 31.94
C ALA A 348 -71.38 5.69 32.26
N ALA A 349 -72.47 6.04 31.58
CA ALA A 349 -73.36 7.16 31.93
C ALA A 349 -74.80 6.86 31.47
N LEU A 350 -75.80 7.42 32.14
CA LEU A 350 -77.21 7.06 31.92
C LEU A 350 -77.95 7.97 30.91
N TYR A 351 -78.87 7.32 30.19
CA TYR A 351 -80.21 7.80 29.78
C TYR A 351 -80.40 9.00 28.82
N LEU A 352 -80.87 8.63 27.62
CA LEU A 352 -82.07 9.14 26.93
C LEU A 352 -82.12 10.44 26.10
N THR A 353 -83.07 10.38 25.16
CA THR A 353 -83.80 11.47 24.47
C THR A 353 -83.08 12.34 23.41
N THR A 354 -83.11 11.81 22.18
CA THR A 354 -83.68 12.49 20.99
C THR A 354 -83.32 13.97 20.70
N GLY A 355 -82.39 14.19 19.77
CA GLY A 355 -82.15 15.50 19.13
C GLY A 355 -81.87 15.38 17.62
N ARG A 356 -82.69 16.01 16.77
CA ARG A 356 -82.61 15.90 15.30
C ARG A 356 -81.69 16.96 14.67
N ARG A 357 -80.86 16.52 13.73
CA ARG A 357 -80.45 17.21 12.47
C ARG A 357 -79.64 18.54 12.52
N ARG A 358 -78.61 18.56 11.66
CA ARG A 358 -78.10 19.70 10.85
C ARG A 358 -77.49 20.89 11.63
N SER A 359 -76.53 21.65 11.11
CA SER A 359 -75.66 21.51 9.92
C SER A 359 -74.51 22.54 10.01
N SER A 360 -73.58 22.57 9.05
CA SER A 360 -72.92 23.79 8.50
C SER A 360 -72.47 24.89 9.48
N ARG A 361 -71.25 25.40 9.53
CA ARG A 361 -70.02 25.39 8.69
C ARG A 361 -69.18 26.57 9.28
N CYS A 362 -68.04 26.87 8.67
CA CYS A 362 -67.14 27.99 9.02
C CYS A 362 -66.36 27.78 10.33
N THR A 363 -65.07 28.12 10.39
CA THR A 363 -64.21 28.71 9.35
C THR A 363 -62.87 27.99 9.33
#